data_AF-A0A7G9Z4V2-F1
#
_entry.id   AF-A0A7G9Z4V2-F1
#
_cell.length_a   1.000
_cell.length_b   1.000
_cell.length_c   1.000
_cell.angle_alpha   90.00
_cell.angle_beta   90.00
_cell.angle_gamma   90.00
#
_symmetry.space_group_name_H-M   'P 1'
#
loop_
_entity.id
_entity.type
_entity.pdbx_description
1 polymer ?
#
loop_
_entity_poly.entity_id
_entity_poly.type
_entity_poly.pdbx_seq_one_letter_code
_entity_poly.pdbx_strand_id
1 'polypeptide(L)'
;MPIGIAATDCFIQSLIRLSGKRVQKVILDERGRLVDAMADTFHHTMMKRVAIFGDPDTVLELTRFVCELGMTPVAVAAGTKSKTFTHEAEAIFAEYQHLSLDTPKIFNGGISSSLRGI
;
A
#
# COMPACT_ATOMS: atom_id res chain seq x y z
N MET A 1 -2.89 -8.57 -1.62
CA MET A 1 -1.66 -9.33 -1.23
C MET A 1 -1.28 -8.92 0.20
N PRO A 2 -0.72 -9.79 1.07
CA PRO A 2 -0.38 -9.41 2.44
C PRO A 2 0.94 -8.61 2.49
N ILE A 3 0.92 -7.34 2.10
CA ILE A 3 2.08 -6.44 2.12
C ILE A 3 1.77 -5.26 3.04
N GLY A 4 2.71 -4.92 3.92
CA GLY A 4 2.51 -3.90 4.96
C GLY A 4 1.87 -4.47 6.23
N ILE A 5 1.69 -3.60 7.23
CA ILE A 5 1.23 -4.01 8.56
C ILE A 5 -0.25 -4.39 8.51
N ALA A 6 -1.12 -3.51 7.99
CA ALA A 6 -2.56 -3.73 8.07
C ALA A 6 -3.00 -4.95 7.26
N ALA A 7 -2.44 -5.12 6.04
CA ALA A 7 -2.77 -6.25 5.18
C ALA A 7 -2.26 -7.58 5.77
N THR A 8 -1.05 -7.59 6.35
CA THR A 8 -0.50 -8.79 7.00
C THR A 8 -1.31 -9.16 8.24
N ASP A 9 -1.69 -8.18 9.07
CA ASP A 9 -2.54 -8.40 10.24
C ASP A 9 -3.91 -8.98 9.84
N CYS A 10 -4.53 -8.45 8.79
CA CYS A 10 -5.80 -8.95 8.25
C CYS A 10 -5.67 -10.41 7.74
N PHE A 11 -4.57 -10.72 7.06
CA PHE A 11 -4.28 -12.07 6.57
C PHE A 11 -4.10 -13.05 7.75
N ILE A 12 -3.31 -12.69 8.76
CA ILE A 12 -3.10 -13.53 9.94
C ILE A 12 -4.41 -13.74 10.70
N GLN A 13 -5.22 -12.70 10.87
CA GLN A 13 -6.54 -12.82 11.50
C GLN A 13 -7.45 -13.78 10.74
N SER A 14 -7.45 -13.71 9.41
CA SER A 14 -8.21 -14.63 8.56
C SER A 14 -7.74 -16.08 8.75
N LEU A 15 -6.44 -16.33 8.84
CA LEU A 15 -5.89 -17.66 9.12
C LEU A 15 -6.27 -18.18 10.52
N ILE A 16 -6.29 -17.31 11.53
CA ILE A 16 -6.73 -17.67 12.89
C ILE A 16 -8.20 -18.09 12.88
N ARG A 17 -9.07 -17.32 12.20
CA ARG A 17 -10.51 -17.63 12.09
C ARG A 17 -10.75 -18.97 11.40
N LEU A 18 -9.96 -19.31 10.38
CA LEU A 18 -10.08 -20.57 9.64
C LEU A 18 -9.49 -21.77 10.39
N SER A 19 -8.37 -21.59 11.08
CA SER A 19 -7.65 -22.69 11.74
C SER A 19 -8.06 -22.93 13.20
N GLY A 20 -8.70 -21.95 13.84
CA GLY A 20 -8.99 -21.96 15.29
C GLY A 20 -7.74 -21.88 16.18
N LYS A 21 -6.55 -21.72 15.59
CA LYS A 21 -5.28 -21.68 16.33
C LYS A 21 -4.95 -20.26 16.75
N ARG A 22 -4.24 -20.13 17.87
CA ARG A 22 -3.72 -18.84 18.34
C ARG A 22 -2.49 -18.44 17.52
N VAL A 23 -2.27 -17.13 17.39
CA VAL A 23 -1.03 -16.60 16.81
C VAL A 23 0.17 -17.03 17.67
N GLN A 24 1.24 -17.48 17.01
CA GLN A 24 2.46 -17.85 17.71
C GLN A 24 3.19 -16.58 18.16
N LYS A 25 3.85 -16.65 19.32
CA LYS A 25 4.59 -15.51 19.88
C LYS A 25 5.63 -14.95 18.90
N VAL A 26 6.33 -15.82 18.16
CA VAL A 26 7.33 -15.41 17.16
C VAL A 26 6.77 -14.43 16.12
N ILE A 27 5.52 -14.60 15.69
CA ILE A 27 4.90 -13.70 14.70
C ILE A 27 4.60 -12.33 15.32
N LEU A 28 4.20 -12.30 16.59
CA LEU A 28 4.01 -11.05 17.32
C LEU A 28 5.33 -10.32 17.56
N ASP A 29 6.38 -11.08 17.88
CA ASP A 29 7.73 -10.54 18.07
C ASP A 29 8.27 -9.95 16.75
N GLU A 30 8.12 -10.65 15.62
CA GLU A 30 8.50 -10.15 14.28
C GLU A 30 7.69 -8.91 13.86
N ARG A 31 6.39 -8.88 14.15
CA ARG A 31 5.57 -7.68 13.94
C ARG A 31 6.09 -6.51 14.77
N GLY A 32 6.46 -6.75 16.02
CA GLY A 32 7.07 -5.74 16.90
C GLY A 32 8.37 -5.18 16.31
N ARG A 33 9.25 -6.05 15.82
CA ARG A 33 10.51 -5.65 15.16
C ARG A 33 10.28 -4.83 13.89
N LEU A 34 9.25 -5.16 13.11
CA LEU A 34 8.89 -4.39 11.93
C LEU A 34 8.41 -2.98 12.32
N VAL A 35 7.53 -2.87 13.30
CA VAL A 35 7.03 -1.57 13.79
C VAL A 35 8.17 -0.71 14.37
N ASP A 36 9.10 -1.33 15.09
CA ASP A 36 10.30 -0.66 15.62
C ASP A 36 11.17 -0.11 14.48
N ALA A 37 11.44 -0.93 13.46
CA ALA A 37 12.18 -0.49 12.28
C ALA A 37 11.47 0.62 11.49
N MET A 38 10.14 0.59 11.42
CA MET A 38 9.35 1.68 10.82
C MET A 38 9.50 2.99 11.61
N ALA A 39 9.50 2.92 12.94
CA ALA A 39 9.69 4.08 13.80
C ALA A 39 11.12 4.64 13.67
N ASP A 40 12.13 3.76 13.68
CA ASP A 40 13.54 4.15 13.52
C ASP A 40 13.79 4.84 12.18
N THR A 41 13.14 4.38 11.11
CA THR A 41 13.32 4.94 9.77
C THR A 41 12.35 6.08 9.44
N PHE A 42 11.40 6.38 10.32
CA PHE A 42 10.34 7.36 10.05
C PHE A 42 10.87 8.73 9.62
N HIS A 43 11.95 9.20 10.23
CA HIS A 43 12.58 10.48 9.90
C HIS A 43 13.21 10.50 8.49
N HIS A 44 13.53 9.35 7.92
CA HIS A 44 14.01 9.21 6.55
C HIS A 44 12.87 9.03 5.54
N THR A 45 11.76 8.42 5.94
CA THR A 45 10.63 8.08 5.05
C THR A 45 9.56 9.18 5.01
N MET A 46 9.35 9.91 6.10
CA MET A 46 8.29 10.90 6.20
C MET A 46 8.36 11.95 5.08
N MET A 47 7.19 12.30 4.53
CA MET A 47 7.01 13.33 3.50
C MET A 47 7.79 13.09 2.19
N LYS A 48 8.37 11.90 1.99
CA LYS A 48 9.00 11.54 0.73
C LYS A 48 7.93 11.31 -0.32
N ARG A 49 8.12 11.92 -1.48
CA ARG A 49 7.22 11.79 -2.63
C ARG A 49 7.61 10.55 -3.42
N VAL A 50 6.68 9.63 -3.63
CA VAL A 50 6.95 8.34 -4.28
C VAL A 50 6.03 8.09 -5.46
N ALA A 51 6.57 7.45 -6.51
CA ALA A 51 5.81 6.96 -7.64
C ALA A 51 5.96 5.43 -7.71
N ILE A 52 4.87 4.71 -7.90
CA ILE A 52 4.84 3.24 -7.86
C ILE A 52 4.31 2.72 -9.21
N PHE A 53 5.04 1.79 -9.83
CA PHE A 53 4.65 1.14 -11.08
C PHE A 53 4.86 -0.37 -11.01
N GLY A 54 3.94 -1.14 -11.60
CA GLY A 54 4.04 -2.60 -11.66
C GLY A 54 2.72 -3.28 -11.99
N ASP A 55 2.51 -4.47 -11.43
CA ASP A 55 1.24 -5.18 -11.53
C ASP A 55 0.18 -4.58 -10.59
N PRO A 56 -1.11 -4.56 -11.00
CA PRO A 56 -2.18 -3.90 -10.25
C PRO A 56 -2.19 -4.22 -8.75
N ASP A 57 -2.23 -5.51 -8.39
CA ASP A 57 -2.37 -5.94 -7.00
C ASP A 57 -1.14 -5.57 -6.15
N THR A 58 0.04 -5.64 -6.75
CA THR A 58 1.29 -5.29 -6.05
C THR A 58 1.40 -3.78 -5.84
N VAL A 59 1.02 -2.99 -6.86
CA VAL A 59 1.06 -1.53 -6.79
C VAL A 59 0.11 -1.02 -5.72
N LEU A 60 -1.12 -1.56 -5.62
CA LEU A 60 -2.09 -1.14 -4.61
C LEU A 60 -1.58 -1.40 -3.18
N GLU A 61 -1.08 -2.60 -2.93
CA GLU A 61 -0.64 -2.97 -1.59
C GLU A 61 0.66 -2.26 -1.19
N LEU A 62 1.57 -2.04 -2.13
CA LEU A 62 2.73 -1.16 -1.92
C LEU A 62 2.30 0.28 -1.65
N THR A 63 1.26 0.78 -2.35
CA THR A 63 0.72 2.12 -2.13
C THR A 63 0.22 2.28 -0.70
N ARG A 64 -0.51 1.28 -0.19
CA ARG A 64 -0.93 1.25 1.21
C ARG A 64 0.28 1.23 2.15
N PHE A 65 1.26 0.37 1.90
CA PHE A 65 2.43 0.26 2.77
C PHE A 65 3.29 1.54 2.81
N VAL A 66 3.48 2.24 1.68
CA VAL A 66 4.22 3.51 1.70
C VAL A 66 3.46 4.60 2.46
N CYS A 67 2.11 4.58 2.43
CA CYS A 67 1.30 5.45 3.28
C CYS A 67 1.47 5.12 4.77
N GLU A 68 1.53 3.83 5.13
CA GLU A 68 1.83 3.39 6.51
C GLU A 68 3.21 3.87 6.99
N LEU A 69 4.18 4.02 6.07
CA LEU A 69 5.51 4.58 6.35
C LEU A 69 5.56 6.12 6.43
N GLY A 70 4.42 6.80 6.23
CA GLY A 70 4.34 8.26 6.21
C GLY A 70 4.88 8.92 4.93
N MET A 71 5.05 8.16 3.85
CA MET A 71 5.39 8.69 2.53
C MET A 71 4.15 9.24 1.83
N THR A 72 4.36 10.15 0.88
CA THR A 72 3.29 10.73 0.06
C THR A 72 3.35 10.13 -1.36
N PRO A 73 2.47 9.18 -1.71
CA PRO A 73 2.38 8.69 -3.08
C PRO A 73 1.85 9.80 -3.99
N VAL A 74 2.59 10.14 -5.05
CA VAL A 74 2.20 11.17 -6.03
C VAL A 74 1.68 10.58 -7.33
N ALA A 75 2.07 9.36 -7.65
CA ALA A 75 1.64 8.64 -8.84
C ALA A 75 1.64 7.13 -8.61
N VAL A 76 0.58 6.46 -9.04
CA VAL A 76 0.47 5.00 -9.04
C VAL A 76 0.04 4.52 -10.41
N ALA A 77 0.72 3.52 -10.92
CA ALA A 77 0.54 3.09 -12.30
C ALA A 77 0.59 1.56 -12.42
N ALA A 78 -0.37 0.98 -13.13
CA ALA A 78 -0.37 -0.44 -13.44
C ALA A 78 -0.11 -0.67 -14.94
N GLY A 79 0.83 -1.56 -15.27
CA GLY A 79 1.13 -1.91 -16.66
C GLY A 79 -0.01 -2.67 -17.35
N THR A 80 -0.71 -3.50 -16.59
CA THR A 80 -1.85 -4.30 -17.02
C THR A 80 -3.14 -3.60 -16.64
N LYS A 81 -4.17 -3.63 -17.50
CA LYS A 81 -5.48 -3.08 -17.19
C LYS A 81 -6.19 -3.97 -16.17
N SER A 82 -6.68 -3.36 -15.09
CA SER A 82 -7.58 -4.01 -14.13
C SER A 82 -8.84 -3.17 -13.97
N LYS A 83 -9.99 -3.83 -13.83
CA LYS A 83 -11.28 -3.13 -13.67
C LYS A 83 -11.41 -2.47 -12.30
N THR A 84 -10.75 -3.02 -11.27
CA THR A 84 -10.90 -2.58 -9.88
C THR A 84 -9.79 -1.63 -9.44
N PHE A 85 -8.65 -1.64 -10.13
CA PHE A 85 -7.44 -0.91 -9.73
C PHE A 85 -7.66 0.58 -9.42
N THR A 86 -8.35 1.31 -10.31
CA THR A 86 -8.59 2.75 -10.11
C THR A 86 -9.39 3.00 -8.84
N HIS A 87 -10.47 2.26 -8.64
CA HIS A 87 -11.35 2.40 -7.47
C HIS A 87 -10.63 2.02 -6.17
N GLU A 88 -9.83 0.96 -6.18
CA GLU A 88 -9.05 0.54 -5.00
C GLU A 88 -7.95 1.56 -4.66
N ALA A 89 -7.28 2.12 -5.66
CA ALA A 89 -6.29 3.18 -5.46
C ALA A 89 -6.93 4.44 -4.85
N GLU A 90 -8.10 4.86 -5.37
CA GLU A 90 -8.87 5.98 -4.82
C GLU A 90 -9.29 5.74 -3.36
N ALA A 91 -9.72 4.52 -3.03
CA ALA A 91 -10.09 4.16 -1.66
C ALA A 91 -8.90 4.25 -0.69
N ILE A 92 -7.71 3.80 -1.11
CA ILE A 92 -6.47 3.96 -0.32
C ILE A 92 -6.18 5.45 -0.13
N PHE A 93 -6.24 6.27 -1.18
CA PHE A 93 -5.96 7.70 -1.05
C PHE A 93 -6.96 8.46 -0.19
N ALA A 94 -8.23 8.06 -0.21
CA ALA A 94 -9.24 8.60 0.70
C ALA A 94 -8.93 8.28 2.17
N GLU A 95 -8.49 7.05 2.46
CA GLU A 95 -8.09 6.62 3.80
C GLU A 95 -6.90 7.43 4.34
N TYR A 96 -5.94 7.75 3.47
CA TYR A 96 -4.72 8.50 3.82
C TYR A 96 -4.74 9.96 3.38
N GLN A 97 -5.91 10.56 3.17
CA GLN A 97 -6.05 11.92 2.66
C GLN A 97 -5.34 12.96 3.55
N HIS A 98 -5.23 12.69 4.85
CA HIS A 98 -4.53 13.55 5.81
C HIS A 98 -3.00 13.61 5.62
N LEU A 99 -2.40 12.65 4.88
CA LEU A 99 -0.98 12.60 4.57
C LEU A 99 -0.62 13.24 3.22
N SER A 100 -1.62 13.46 2.35
CA SER A 100 -1.42 13.89 0.97
C SER A 100 -1.86 15.34 0.80
N LEU A 101 -0.89 16.22 0.55
CA LEU A 101 -1.12 17.63 0.23
C LEU A 101 -1.64 17.82 -1.21
N ASP A 102 -1.36 16.86 -2.11
CA ASP A 102 -1.70 16.91 -3.53
C ASP A 102 -2.53 15.68 -3.95
N THR A 103 -3.43 15.84 -4.92
CA THR A 103 -4.19 14.73 -5.50
C THR A 103 -3.27 13.79 -6.31
N PRO A 104 -3.12 12.52 -5.92
CA PRO A 104 -2.25 11.57 -6.61
C PRO A 104 -2.78 11.18 -7.99
N LYS A 105 -1.86 10.92 -8.93
CA LYS A 105 -2.21 10.51 -10.31
C LYS A 105 -2.32 8.98 -10.41
N ILE A 106 -3.41 8.48 -10.98
CA ILE A 106 -3.65 7.05 -11.18
C ILE A 106 -3.58 6.70 -12.66
N PHE A 107 -2.79 5.69 -13.02
CA PHE A 107 -2.67 5.19 -14.38
C PHE A 107 -3.05 3.71 -14.44
N ASN A 108 -4.09 3.37 -15.22
CA ASN A 108 -4.61 2.01 -15.32
C ASN A 108 -4.44 1.46 -16.75
N GLY A 109 -3.33 0.75 -16.97
CA GLY A 109 -2.93 0.18 -18.25
C GLY A 109 -1.82 0.95 -18.96
N GLY A 110 -1.27 0.33 -20.00
CA GLY A 110 -0.14 0.84 -20.77
C GLY A 110 -0.26 2.30 -21.22
N ILE A 111 0.88 2.99 -21.20
CA ILE A 111 1.09 4.43 -21.44
C ILE A 111 0.44 4.94 -22.75
N SER A 112 0.09 4.05 -23.67
CA SER A 112 -0.62 4.35 -24.94
C SER A 112 -2.03 4.92 -24.76
N SER A 113 -2.79 4.53 -23.72
CA SER A 113 -4.17 5.03 -23.55
C SER A 113 -4.32 6.33 -22.77
N SER A 114 -3.29 6.75 -22.00
CA SER A 114 -3.38 7.92 -21.12
C SER A 114 -2.81 9.22 -21.74
N LEU A 115 -2.22 9.17 -22.93
CA LEU A 115 -1.70 10.33 -23.68
C LEU A 115 -2.70 10.92 -24.71
N ARG A 116 -3.96 10.46 -24.75
CA ARG A 116 -4.99 11.04 -25.64
C ARG A 116 -5.81 12.18 -25.00
N GLY A 117 -5.43 12.61 -23.79
CA GLY A 117 -6.18 13.61 -23.01
C GLY A 117 -5.36 14.83 -22.60
N ILE A 118 -4.20 15.07 -23.22
CA ILE A 118 -3.41 16.30 -23.07
C ILE A 118 -3.30 16.95 -24.45
#